data_AF-A0AAU9V2N4-F1
#
_entry.id   AF-A0AAU9V2N4-F1
#
_cell.length_a   1.000
_cell.length_b   1.000
_cell.length_c   1.000
_cell.angle_alpha   90.00
_cell.angle_beta   90.00
_cell.angle_gamma   90.00
#
_symmetry.space_group_name_H-M   'P 1'
#
loop_
_entity.id
_entity.type
_entity.pdbx_description
1 polymer ?
#
loop_
_entity_poly.entity_id
_entity_poly.type
_entity_poly.pdbx_seq_one_letter_code
_entity_poly.pdbx_strand_id
1 'polypeptide(L)'
;MTAREIETTVAAGDDDGTIVRCGLDKAAVHPTVVIVGEDVDLAVLLVRFAPPIINVLFMKPGRGHVETKLFSVRQLQQLPFAKTILLLHNFSGYDTTSTIHEQSENC
;
A
#
# COMPACT_ATOMS: atom_id res chain seq x y z
N MET A 1 -7.29 26.96 10.16
CA MET A 1 -6.85 25.65 9.63
C MET A 1 -7.62 25.44 8.33
N THR A 2 -7.00 25.70 7.19
CA THR A 2 -7.59 25.39 5.89
C THR A 2 -7.56 23.88 5.73
N ALA A 3 -8.74 23.24 5.68
CA ALA A 3 -8.83 21.85 5.27
C ALA A 3 -8.19 21.77 3.88
N ARG A 4 -7.13 20.98 3.73
CA ARG A 4 -6.63 20.62 2.39
C ARG A 4 -7.80 19.94 1.66
N GLU A 5 -7.99 20.33 0.41
CA GLU A 5 -8.94 19.69 -0.49
C GLU A 5 -8.62 18.18 -0.53
N ILE A 6 -9.61 17.36 -0.20
CA ILE A 6 -9.49 15.90 -0.28
C ILE A 6 -9.82 15.54 -1.73
N GLU A 7 -8.82 15.08 -2.45
CA GLU A 7 -9.02 14.50 -3.78
C GLU A 7 -9.60 13.09 -3.62
N THR A 8 -10.67 12.81 -4.36
CA THR A 8 -11.35 11.52 -4.35
C THR A 8 -11.30 10.91 -5.73
N THR A 9 -10.81 9.69 -5.83
CA THR A 9 -10.79 8.87 -7.04
C THR A 9 -11.50 7.54 -6.75
N VAL A 10 -12.07 6.94 -7.79
CA VAL A 10 -12.74 5.63 -7.70
C VAL A 10 -11.99 4.68 -8.60
N ALA A 11 -11.54 3.53 -8.07
CA ALA A 11 -10.89 2.55 -8.90
C ALA A 11 -11.92 1.87 -9.82
N ALA A 12 -11.54 1.65 -11.08
CA ALA A 12 -12.36 0.89 -12.03
C ALA A 12 -12.20 -0.64 -11.88
N GLY A 13 -11.25 -1.09 -11.05
CA GLY A 13 -10.83 -2.48 -10.89
C GLY A 13 -10.49 -2.81 -9.44
N ASP A 14 -9.32 -3.42 -9.20
CA ASP A 14 -8.86 -3.71 -7.83
C ASP A 14 -8.53 -2.41 -7.07
N ASP A 15 -9.23 -2.21 -5.96
CA ASP A 15 -9.07 -1.06 -5.07
C ASP A 15 -7.68 -1.05 -4.44
N ASP A 16 -7.17 -2.22 -4.01
CA ASP A 16 -5.90 -2.32 -3.28
C ASP A 16 -4.69 -2.00 -4.16
N GLY A 17 -4.63 -2.59 -5.36
CA GLY A 17 -3.59 -2.28 -6.34
C GLY A 17 -3.58 -0.80 -6.75
N THR A 18 -4.76 -0.18 -6.88
CA THR A 18 -4.90 1.24 -7.23
C THR A 18 -4.37 2.13 -6.11
N ILE A 19 -4.71 1.85 -4.86
CA ILE A 19 -4.23 2.57 -3.67
C ILE A 19 -2.70 2.47 -3.57
N VAL A 20 -2.15 1.27 -3.73
CA VAL A 20 -0.70 1.06 -3.64
C VAL A 20 0.03 1.84 -4.72
N ARG A 21 -0.40 1.74 -5.99
CA ARG A 21 0.22 2.51 -7.08
C ARG A 21 0.16 4.01 -6.81
N CYS A 22 -1.02 4.53 -6.45
CA CYS A 22 -1.20 5.93 -6.14
C CYS A 22 -0.26 6.42 -5.04
N GLY A 23 -0.15 5.65 -3.96
CA GLY A 23 0.75 5.95 -2.85
C GLY A 23 2.22 5.94 -3.27
N LEU A 24 2.63 5.01 -4.14
CA LEU A 24 4.00 4.93 -4.67
C LEU A 24 4.32 6.10 -5.61
N ASP A 25 3.39 6.50 -6.48
CA ASP A 25 3.55 7.66 -7.37
C ASP A 25 3.69 8.95 -6.56
N LYS A 26 2.86 9.14 -5.53
CA LYS A 26 3.02 10.26 -4.60
C LYS A 26 4.35 10.19 -3.84
N ALA A 27 4.81 8.99 -3.46
CA ALA A 27 6.07 8.81 -2.74
C ALA A 27 7.31 9.07 -3.60
N ALA A 28 7.18 9.09 -4.93
CA ALA A 28 8.26 9.49 -5.82
C ALA A 28 8.56 11.00 -5.75
N VAL A 29 7.57 11.83 -5.39
CA VAL A 29 7.69 13.30 -5.36
C VAL A 29 7.52 13.92 -3.97
N HIS A 30 7.08 13.14 -2.98
CA HIS A 30 6.95 13.57 -1.58
C HIS A 30 7.96 12.85 -0.68
N PRO A 31 8.51 13.53 0.34
CA PRO A 31 9.54 12.93 1.20
C PRO A 31 9.04 11.75 2.03
N THR A 32 7.75 11.72 2.36
CA THR A 32 7.10 10.64 3.11
C THR A 32 5.64 10.55 2.68
N VAL A 33 5.16 9.34 2.41
CA VAL A 33 3.75 9.05 2.17
C VAL A 33 3.25 8.02 3.18
N VAL A 34 2.05 8.24 3.71
CA VAL A 34 1.35 7.29 4.57
C VAL A 34 0.17 6.72 3.79
N ILE A 35 0.16 5.42 3.61
CA ILE A 35 -0.96 4.69 3.00
C ILE A 35 -1.78 4.11 4.16
N VAL A 36 -3.07 4.44 4.18
CA VAL A 36 -3.98 4.07 5.26
C VAL A 36 -4.96 3.01 4.75
N GLY A 37 -5.09 1.89 5.46
CA GLY A 37 -6.07 0.87 5.11
C GLY A 37 -6.14 -0.28 6.12
N GLU A 38 -7.29 -0.95 6.19
CA GLU A 38 -7.48 -2.09 7.09
C GLU A 38 -6.98 -3.40 6.47
N ASP A 39 -7.00 -3.55 5.15
CA ASP A 39 -6.66 -4.82 4.50
C ASP A 39 -5.17 -5.17 4.59
N VAL A 40 -4.90 -6.45 4.84
CA VAL A 40 -3.53 -6.96 4.95
C VAL A 40 -2.86 -7.03 3.58
N ASP A 41 -3.66 -7.17 2.54
CA ASP A 41 -3.19 -7.27 1.16
C ASP A 41 -2.49 -5.98 0.73
N LEU A 42 -2.94 -4.81 1.20
CA LEU A 42 -2.20 -3.54 1.05
C LEU A 42 -0.77 -3.63 1.57
N ALA A 43 -0.56 -4.24 2.74
CA ALA A 43 0.78 -4.39 3.31
C ALA A 43 1.64 -5.38 2.49
N VAL A 44 1.03 -6.46 2.00
CA VAL A 44 1.71 -7.46 1.16
C VAL A 44 2.12 -6.86 -0.19
N LEU A 45 1.20 -6.15 -0.85
CA LEU A 45 1.44 -5.43 -2.10
C LEU A 45 2.50 -4.33 -1.91
N LEU A 46 2.50 -3.60 -0.79
CA LEU A 46 3.55 -2.62 -0.50
C LEU A 46 4.92 -3.26 -0.32
N VAL A 47 4.99 -4.38 0.40
CA VAL A 47 6.24 -5.17 0.52
C VAL A 47 6.73 -5.64 -0.85
N ARG A 48 5.80 -6.00 -1.76
CA ARG A 48 6.10 -6.44 -3.11
C ARG A 48 6.61 -5.33 -4.02
N PHE A 49 5.93 -4.18 -4.03
CA PHE A 49 6.08 -3.16 -5.08
C PHE A 49 6.86 -1.92 -4.67
N ALA A 50 6.97 -1.59 -3.38
CA ALA A 50 7.67 -0.38 -2.97
C ALA A 50 9.18 -0.46 -3.27
N PRO A 51 9.75 0.47 -4.05
CA PRO A 51 11.20 0.56 -4.19
C PRO A 51 11.87 0.87 -2.85
N PRO A 52 13.09 0.37 -2.60
CA PRO A 52 13.76 0.59 -1.33
C PRO A 52 14.15 2.05 -1.09
N ILE A 53 14.18 2.89 -2.14
CA ILE A 53 14.62 4.30 -2.08
C ILE A 53 13.55 5.26 -1.55
N ILE A 54 12.27 4.94 -1.74
CA ILE A 54 11.16 5.80 -1.31
C ILE A 54 10.78 5.52 0.15
N ASN A 55 10.23 6.53 0.83
CA ASN A 55 9.81 6.41 2.22
C ASN A 55 8.28 6.31 2.34
N VAL A 56 7.80 5.07 2.46
CA VAL A 56 6.38 4.76 2.61
C VAL A 56 6.10 4.12 3.96
N LEU A 57 5.08 4.62 4.63
CA LEU A 57 4.53 4.06 5.86
C LEU A 57 3.15 3.47 5.57
N PHE A 58 2.88 2.28 6.12
CA PHE A 58 1.55 1.69 6.12
C PHE A 58 0.90 1.92 7.49
N MET A 59 -0.25 2.57 7.51
CA MET A 59 -1.06 2.79 8.71
C MET A 59 -2.27 1.87 8.65
N LYS A 60 -2.35 0.92 9.58
CA LYS A 60 -3.55 0.14 9.81
C LYS A 60 -4.39 0.84 10.88
N PRO A 61 -5.55 1.41 10.56
CA PRO A 61 -6.43 2.01 11.56
C PRO A 61 -6.83 1.00 12.62
N GLY A 62 -6.94 1.47 13.86
CA GLY A 62 -7.52 0.70 14.95
C GLY A 62 -9.03 0.55 14.78
N ARG A 63 -9.59 -0.57 15.25
CA ARG A 63 -11.03 -0.81 15.31
C ARG A 63 -11.42 -1.37 16.66
N GLY A 64 -12.40 -0.74 17.32
CA GLY A 64 -12.83 -1.11 18.66
C GLY A 64 -11.70 -0.95 19.69
N HIS A 65 -11.29 -2.06 20.32
CA HIS A 65 -10.18 -2.09 21.28
C HIS A 65 -8.80 -2.34 20.64
N VAL A 66 -8.73 -2.44 19.32
CA VAL A 66 -7.46 -2.60 18.60
C VAL A 66 -6.88 -1.21 18.33
N GLU A 67 -5.63 -0.99 18.75
CA GLU A 67 -4.91 0.25 18.49
C GLU A 67 -4.52 0.37 17.01
N THR A 68 -4.44 1.63 16.55
CA THR A 68 -3.84 1.97 15.25
C THR A 68 -2.37 1.58 15.23
N LYS A 69 -1.93 0.94 14.16
CA LYS A 69 -0.52 0.53 13.97
C LYS A 69 0.08 1.21 12.75
N LEU A 70 1.35 1.59 12.87
CA LEU A 70 2.13 2.20 11.80
C LEU A 70 3.35 1.33 11.51
N PHE A 71 3.58 1.01 10.25
CA PHE A 71 4.66 0.13 9.81
C PHE A 71 5.49 0.83 8.74
N SER A 72 6.82 0.79 8.87
CA SER A 72 7.69 1.16 7.76
C SER A 72 7.70 0.04 6.73
N VAL A 73 7.30 0.34 5.49
CA VAL A 73 7.32 -0.65 4.40
C VAL A 73 8.74 -1.18 4.19
N ARG A 74 9.74 -0.30 4.26
CA ARG A 74 11.16 -0.70 4.19
C ARG A 74 11.51 -1.70 5.29
N GLN A 75 11.09 -1.48 6.54
CA GLN A 75 11.36 -2.44 7.62
C GLN A 75 10.64 -3.78 7.40
N LEU A 76 9.41 -3.75 6.89
CA LEU A 76 8.68 -4.97 6.54
C LEU A 76 9.42 -5.79 5.46
N GLN A 77 9.99 -5.13 4.45
CA GLN A 77 10.78 -5.78 3.40
C GLN A 77 12.06 -6.45 3.91
N GLN A 78 12.64 -5.97 5.03
CA GLN A 78 13.84 -6.55 5.64
C GLN A 78 13.55 -7.72 6.58
N LEU A 79 12.28 -8.05 6.83
CA LEU A 79 11.93 -9.18 7.67
C LEU A 79 12.38 -10.50 7.00
N PRO A 80 12.94 -11.46 7.76
CA PRO A 80 13.48 -12.69 7.20
C PRO A 80 12.42 -13.54 6.47
N PHE A 81 11.15 -13.34 6.79
CA PHE A 81 10.01 -14.05 6.21
C PHE A 81 9.24 -13.25 5.15
N ALA A 82 9.67 -12.03 4.78
CA ALA A 82 8.96 -11.20 3.80
C ALA A 82 8.78 -11.93 2.46
N LYS A 83 9.84 -12.59 1.96
CA LYS A 83 9.78 -13.40 0.73
C LYS A 83 8.85 -14.61 0.86
N THR A 84 8.80 -15.22 2.04
CA THR A 84 7.91 -16.36 2.31
C THR A 84 6.45 -15.92 2.30
N ILE A 85 6.12 -14.76 2.87
CA ILE A 85 4.76 -14.20 2.83
C ILE A 85 4.35 -13.94 1.38
N LEU A 86 5.21 -13.31 0.58
CA LEU A 86 4.93 -13.06 -0.85
C LEU A 86 4.70 -14.37 -1.62
N LEU A 87 5.53 -15.39 -1.37
CA LEU A 87 5.39 -16.69 -1.99
C LEU A 87 4.05 -17.34 -1.62
N LEU A 88 3.69 -17.35 -0.34
CA LEU A 88 2.45 -17.93 0.16
C LEU A 88 1.22 -17.20 -0.37
N HIS A 89 1.24 -15.87 -0.43
CA HIS A 89 0.16 -15.05 -0.98
C HIS A 89 -0.13 -15.45 -2.43
N ASN A 90 0.89 -15.47 -3.29
CA ASN A 90 0.76 -15.87 -4.70
C ASN A 90 0.22 -17.30 -4.86
N PHE A 91 0.64 -18.25 -4.02
CA PHE A 91 0.16 -19.64 -4.09
C PHE A 91 -1.22 -19.88 -3.47
N SER A 92 -1.62 -19.06 -2.50
CA SER A 92 -2.94 -19.16 -1.85
C SER A 92 -4.10 -18.80 -2.78
N GLY A 93 -3.81 -18.34 -4.00
CA GLY A 93 -4.83 -17.88 -4.93
C GLY A 93 -5.45 -16.55 -4.51
N TYR A 94 -4.88 -15.89 -3.50
CA TYR A 94 -5.10 -14.47 -3.24
C TYR A 94 -4.23 -13.67 -4.22
N ASP A 95 -4.45 -13.94 -5.51
CA ASP A 95 -3.83 -13.26 -6.63
C ASP A 95 -5.01 -12.83 -7.53
N THR A 96 -5.88 -11.99 -6.98
CA THR A 96 -6.73 -11.15 -7.82
C THR A 96 -5.76 -10.22 -8.53
N THR A 97 -5.43 -10.52 -9.77
CA THR A 97 -5.50 -9.59 -10.92
C THR A 97 -5.46 -8.07 -10.63
N SER A 98 -4.66 -7.57 -9.69
CA SER A 98 -4.08 -6.24 -9.76
C SER A 98 -2.91 -6.35 -10.72
N THR A 99 -3.22 -6.71 -11.96
CA THR A 99 -2.44 -6.19 -13.08
C THR A 99 -2.42 -4.70 -12.88
N ILE A 100 -1.28 -4.17 -12.43
CA ILE A 100 -1.01 -2.75 -12.36
C ILE A 100 -1.01 -2.29 -13.83
N HIS A 101 -2.19 -2.01 -14.38
CA HIS A 101 -2.33 -1.49 -15.72
C HIS A 101 -1.70 -0.11 -15.73
N GLU A 102 -0.86 0.19 -16.72
CA GLU A 102 -0.22 1.51 -16.90
C GLU A 102 -1.21 2.64 -17.26
N GLN A 103 -2.53 2.44 -17.09
CA GLN A 103 -3.50 3.52 -17.17
C GLN A 103 -3.38 4.37 -15.90
N SER A 104 -2.51 5.37 -15.96
CA SER A 104 -2.52 6.50 -15.06
C SER A 104 -3.81 7.29 -15.30
N GLU A 105 -4.90 6.90 -14.67
CA GLU A 105 -5.87 7.92 -14.27
C GLU A 105 -5.21 8.67 -13.11
N ASN A 106 -5.09 9.99 -13.25
CA ASN A 106 -4.34 10.83 -12.33
C ASN A 106 -4.76 10.55 -10.89
N CYS A 107 -3.77 10.13 -10.08
CA CYS A 107 -3.69 10.59 -8.72
C CYS A 107 -3.09 12.01 -8.73
#